data_AF-A0A1Q8VNT8-F1
#
_entry.id   AF-A0A1Q8VNT8-F1
#
_cell.length_a   1.000
_cell.length_b   1.000
_cell.length_c   1.000
_cell.angle_alpha   90.00
_cell.angle_beta   90.00
_cell.angle_gamma   90.00
#
_symmetry.space_group_name_H-M   'P 1'
#
loop_
_entity.id
_entity.type
_entity.pdbx_description
1 polymer ?
#
loop_
_entity_poly.entity_id
_entity_poly.type
_entity_poly.pdbx_seq_one_letter_code
_entity_poly.pdbx_strand_id
1 'polypeptide(L)'
;MNQSPLRIAVLAGGLSHERDISLRSGHRVAQVLKHLGHTVLVLDIDARTIGSLKTFGPDVVWPLVHGGPGEDGGLQNVLISLGLPYVGTHSDGCQRASFKPTAKASVRTGRVITPDSLTLPQSYFSQLGAQEVLSVVAGHLGLPVVVKPHQGGSGLGVSYASTADVLRTAMVACFAYDERALIERYVAGTELAVSVVDTGEGPRALPPVEVVTDGQYDFDARYNPGRSEYFVPARLDDEVIETVKATAVTVHTTLGLGNLSRTDLILDDNGTPWFIDVNVIPGMTETSLLPIAAEAEGSLDELYDALVRNPLVHP
;
A
#
# COMPACT_ATOMS: atom_id res chain seq x y z
N MET A 1 -27.55 2.75 18.04
CA MET A 1 -28.12 1.43 18.37
C MET A 1 -26.94 0.51 18.68
N ASN A 2 -26.83 -0.01 19.90
CA ASN A 2 -25.73 -0.93 20.26
C ASN A 2 -25.91 -2.24 19.49
N GLN A 3 -25.16 -2.40 18.40
CA GLN A 3 -25.09 -3.66 17.68
C GLN A 3 -24.36 -4.72 18.54
N SER A 4 -24.61 -6.00 18.26
CA SER A 4 -24.00 -7.08 19.04
C SER A 4 -22.46 -7.08 18.89
N PRO A 5 -21.71 -7.41 19.97
CA PRO A 5 -20.27 -7.61 19.90
C PRO A 5 -19.89 -8.69 18.88
N LEU A 6 -18.84 -8.43 18.10
CA LEU A 6 -18.24 -9.41 17.18
C LEU A 6 -17.04 -10.11 17.83
N ARG A 7 -16.75 -11.32 17.37
CA ARG A 7 -15.51 -12.05 17.59
C ARG A 7 -14.57 -11.75 16.43
N ILE A 8 -13.53 -10.98 16.69
CA ILE A 8 -12.62 -10.47 15.65
C ILE A 8 -11.25 -11.11 15.82
N ALA A 9 -10.71 -11.70 14.77
CA ALA A 9 -9.32 -12.14 14.75
C ALA A 9 -8.47 -11.13 13.97
N VAL A 10 -7.50 -10.49 14.62
CA VAL A 10 -6.52 -9.61 13.97
C VAL A 10 -5.26 -10.42 13.70
N LEU A 11 -4.87 -10.56 12.43
CA LEU A 11 -3.62 -11.21 12.05
C LEU A 11 -2.52 -10.17 11.87
N ALA A 12 -1.35 -10.41 12.46
CA ALA A 12 -0.22 -9.50 12.40
C ALA A 12 1.11 -10.28 12.43
N GLY A 13 2.23 -9.56 12.42
CA GLY A 13 3.58 -10.12 12.49
C GLY A 13 4.04 -10.74 11.17
N GLY A 14 4.39 -12.03 11.19
CA GLY A 14 5.02 -12.70 10.06
C GLY A 14 6.54 -12.62 10.03
N LEU A 15 7.12 -13.03 8.90
CA LEU A 15 8.58 -13.19 8.74
C LEU A 15 9.21 -12.12 7.84
N SER A 16 8.44 -11.12 7.40
CA SER A 16 8.92 -10.03 6.55
C SER A 16 9.77 -9.03 7.34
N HIS A 17 10.50 -8.18 6.62
CA HIS A 17 11.19 -7.02 7.21
C HIS A 17 10.22 -6.00 7.85
N GLU A 18 8.91 -6.13 7.60
CA GLU A 18 7.86 -5.22 8.06
C GLU A 18 7.10 -5.77 9.28
N ARG A 19 7.59 -6.87 9.88
CA ARG A 19 7.00 -7.56 11.03
C ARG A 19 6.65 -6.63 12.20
N ASP A 20 7.55 -5.76 12.61
CA ASP A 20 7.34 -4.90 13.79
C ASP A 20 6.23 -3.87 13.54
N ILE A 21 6.16 -3.34 12.32
CA ILE A 21 5.10 -2.42 11.90
C ILE A 21 3.76 -3.16 11.85
N SER A 22 3.77 -4.42 11.41
CA SER A 22 2.58 -5.26 11.37
C SER A 22 2.05 -5.54 12.77
N LEU A 23 2.91 -5.92 13.73
CA LEU A 23 2.51 -6.12 15.13
C LEU A 23 1.94 -4.85 15.75
N ARG A 24 2.60 -3.70 15.56
CA ARG A 24 2.10 -2.40 16.06
C ARG A 24 0.74 -2.05 15.46
N SER A 25 0.58 -2.23 14.15
CA SER A 25 -0.69 -2.01 13.44
C SER A 25 -1.80 -2.90 14.02
N GLY A 26 -1.53 -4.20 14.16
CA GLY A 26 -2.49 -5.16 14.71
C GLY A 26 -2.87 -4.88 16.16
N HIS A 27 -1.91 -4.51 17.00
CA HIS A 27 -2.18 -4.16 18.39
C HIS A 27 -3.05 -2.92 18.53
N ARG A 28 -2.79 -1.86 17.75
CA ARG A 28 -3.61 -0.64 17.80
C ARG A 28 -5.05 -0.91 17.37
N VAL A 29 -5.24 -1.58 16.22
CA VAL A 29 -6.58 -1.96 15.73
C VAL A 29 -7.32 -2.80 16.77
N ALA A 30 -6.64 -3.77 17.37
CA ALA A 30 -7.23 -4.60 18.40
C ALA A 30 -7.58 -3.85 19.68
N GLN A 31 -6.81 -2.85 20.08
CA GLN A 31 -7.10 -2.01 21.24
C GLN A 31 -8.38 -1.19 21.02
N VAL A 32 -8.50 -0.53 19.87
CA VAL A 32 -9.69 0.24 19.49
C VAL A 32 -10.94 -0.65 19.49
N LEU A 33 -10.89 -1.78 18.78
CA LEU A 33 -12.03 -2.70 18.68
C LEU A 33 -12.42 -3.31 20.04
N LYS A 34 -11.46 -3.58 20.92
CA LYS A 34 -11.75 -4.00 22.31
C LYS A 34 -12.44 -2.89 23.10
N HIS A 35 -12.01 -1.63 22.94
CA HIS A 35 -12.62 -0.49 23.61
C HIS A 35 -14.10 -0.31 23.20
N LEU A 36 -14.42 -0.59 21.94
CA LEU A 36 -15.78 -0.57 21.39
C LEU A 36 -16.62 -1.81 21.79
N GLY A 37 -16.07 -2.72 22.59
CA GLY A 37 -16.81 -3.83 23.19
C GLY A 37 -16.73 -5.16 22.42
N HIS A 38 -15.90 -5.27 21.39
CA HIS A 38 -15.71 -6.51 20.65
C HIS A 38 -14.80 -7.51 21.39
N THR A 39 -14.98 -8.80 21.11
CA THR A 39 -14.04 -9.84 21.56
C THR A 39 -12.94 -9.99 20.52
N VAL A 40 -11.73 -9.51 20.82
CA VAL A 40 -10.63 -9.48 19.84
C VAL A 40 -9.48 -10.40 20.22
N LEU A 41 -9.12 -11.31 19.31
CA LEU A 41 -7.93 -12.15 19.38
C LEU A 41 -6.87 -11.59 18.42
N VAL A 42 -5.67 -11.30 18.91
CA VAL A 42 -4.52 -10.93 18.07
C VAL A 42 -3.65 -12.16 17.87
N LEU A 43 -3.36 -12.50 16.62
CA LEU A 43 -2.49 -13.61 16.23
C LEU A 43 -1.29 -13.07 15.46
N ASP A 44 -0.11 -13.27 16.03
CA ASP A 44 1.13 -13.24 15.27
C ASP A 44 1.20 -14.51 14.42
N ILE A 45 1.27 -14.38 13.10
CA ILE A 45 1.12 -15.52 12.21
C ILE A 45 2.28 -16.52 12.38
N ASP A 46 1.91 -17.73 12.77
CA ASP A 46 2.81 -18.87 12.95
C ASP A 46 2.16 -20.19 12.47
N ALA A 47 2.83 -21.32 12.71
CA ALA A 47 2.35 -22.65 12.34
C ALA A 47 1.02 -23.07 13.01
N ARG A 48 0.58 -22.38 14.07
CA ARG A 48 -0.66 -22.67 14.82
C ARG A 48 -1.82 -21.78 14.39
N THR A 49 -1.58 -20.72 13.60
CA THR A 49 -2.58 -19.73 13.17
C THR A 49 -3.90 -20.37 12.71
N ILE A 50 -3.85 -21.36 11.82
CA ILE A 50 -5.06 -22.01 11.29
C ILE A 50 -5.84 -22.74 12.40
N GLY A 51 -5.14 -23.45 13.29
CA GLY A 51 -5.78 -24.10 14.44
C GLY A 51 -6.44 -23.09 15.37
N SER A 52 -5.72 -22.01 15.69
CA SER A 52 -6.24 -20.91 16.51
C SER A 52 -7.47 -20.25 15.91
N LEU A 53 -7.49 -19.99 14.60
CA LEU A 53 -8.65 -19.44 13.90
C LEU A 53 -9.86 -20.37 13.97
N LYS A 54 -9.67 -21.68 13.74
CA LYS A 54 -10.74 -22.67 13.84
C LYS A 54 -11.33 -22.78 15.24
N THR A 55 -10.47 -22.78 16.27
CA THR A 55 -10.92 -22.84 17.67
C THR A 55 -11.58 -21.54 18.10
N PHE A 56 -11.05 -20.39 17.67
CA PHE A 56 -11.61 -19.09 18.02
C PHE A 56 -12.88 -18.77 17.23
N GLY A 57 -13.12 -19.36 16.05
CA GLY A 57 -14.34 -19.14 15.26
C GLY A 57 -14.72 -17.66 15.13
N PRO A 58 -13.87 -16.82 14.53
CA PRO A 58 -14.14 -15.40 14.38
C PRO A 58 -15.32 -15.14 13.42
N ASP A 59 -16.12 -14.11 13.72
CA ASP A 59 -17.12 -13.59 12.80
C ASP A 59 -16.46 -12.87 11.62
N VAL A 60 -15.31 -12.26 11.86
CA VAL A 60 -14.51 -11.53 10.86
C VAL A 60 -13.02 -11.56 11.23
N VAL A 61 -12.18 -11.64 10.21
CA VAL A 61 -10.72 -11.52 10.32
C VAL A 61 -10.27 -10.14 9.81
N TRP A 62 -9.29 -9.53 10.46
CA TRP A 62 -8.60 -8.35 9.93
C TRP A 62 -7.11 -8.68 9.72
N PRO A 63 -6.70 -9.04 8.49
CA PRO A 63 -5.30 -9.27 8.16
C PRO A 63 -4.53 -7.95 8.07
N LEU A 64 -3.56 -7.77 8.95
CA LEU A 64 -2.63 -6.64 9.01
C LEU A 64 -1.17 -7.12 8.95
N VAL A 65 -0.94 -8.22 8.22
CA VAL A 65 0.39 -8.77 7.93
C VAL A 65 0.99 -7.95 6.80
N HIS A 66 2.10 -7.25 7.05
CA HIS A 66 2.73 -6.36 6.06
C HIS A 66 3.81 -7.07 5.26
N GLY A 67 3.99 -6.60 4.02
CA GLY A 67 4.94 -7.14 3.06
C GLY A 67 4.39 -8.32 2.27
N GLY A 68 5.24 -8.88 1.39
CA GLY A 68 4.88 -9.88 0.38
C GLY A 68 3.83 -10.90 0.84
N PRO A 69 4.11 -11.74 1.87
CA PRO A 69 3.21 -12.81 2.29
C PRO A 69 1.81 -12.37 2.76
N GLY A 70 1.65 -11.10 3.17
CA GLY A 70 0.36 -10.55 3.57
C GLY A 70 -0.35 -9.79 2.46
N GLU A 71 0.39 -9.20 1.52
CA GLU A 71 -0.12 -8.28 0.49
C GLU A 71 -0.24 -8.90 -0.91
N ASP A 72 0.37 -10.06 -1.16
CA ASP A 72 0.41 -10.72 -2.47
C ASP A 72 -0.83 -11.58 -2.81
N GLY A 73 -1.76 -11.73 -1.88
CA GLY A 73 -2.97 -12.55 -2.04
C GLY A 73 -2.86 -13.97 -1.48
N GLY A 74 -1.66 -14.41 -1.05
CA GLY A 74 -1.43 -15.75 -0.49
C GLY A 74 -2.20 -15.99 0.81
N LEU A 75 -2.07 -15.09 1.78
CA LEU A 75 -2.82 -15.15 3.04
C LEU A 75 -4.34 -15.07 2.78
N GLN A 76 -4.76 -14.22 1.84
CA GLN A 76 -6.16 -14.04 1.46
C GLN A 76 -6.74 -15.34 0.90
N ASN A 77 -6.02 -16.06 0.04
CA ASN A 77 -6.45 -17.36 -0.47
C ASN A 77 -6.66 -18.39 0.64
N VAL A 78 -5.82 -18.36 1.70
CA VAL A 78 -6.02 -19.22 2.88
C VAL A 78 -7.29 -18.84 3.62
N LEU A 79 -7.55 -17.55 3.87
CA LEU A 79 -8.76 -17.08 4.56
C LEU A 79 -10.04 -17.44 3.79
N ILE A 80 -10.03 -17.23 2.47
CA ILE A 80 -11.13 -17.64 1.57
C ILE A 80 -11.36 -19.15 1.67
N SER A 81 -10.30 -19.95 1.59
CA SER A 81 -10.39 -21.42 1.67
C SER A 81 -10.87 -21.93 3.03
N LEU A 82 -10.68 -21.16 4.10
CA LEU A 82 -11.18 -21.47 5.44
C LEU A 82 -12.64 -21.05 5.64
N GLY A 83 -13.26 -20.37 4.67
CA GLY A 83 -14.62 -19.87 4.82
C GLY A 83 -14.73 -18.70 5.80
N LEU A 84 -13.68 -17.89 5.94
CA LEU A 84 -13.66 -16.78 6.90
C LEU A 84 -13.85 -15.43 6.20
N PRO A 85 -14.88 -14.64 6.55
CA PRO A 85 -14.99 -13.26 6.12
C PRO A 85 -13.82 -12.42 6.64
N TYR A 86 -13.36 -11.45 5.86
CA TYR A 86 -12.29 -10.56 6.31
C TYR A 86 -12.37 -9.14 5.75
N VAL A 87 -11.84 -8.21 6.55
CA VAL A 87 -11.61 -6.82 6.15
C VAL A 87 -10.42 -6.77 5.22
N GLY A 88 -10.59 -6.25 4.01
CA GLY A 88 -9.49 -6.00 3.09
C GLY A 88 -9.88 -6.29 1.64
N THR A 89 -8.88 -6.67 0.85
CA THR A 89 -9.02 -6.89 -0.59
C THR A 89 -9.02 -8.39 -0.91
N HIS A 90 -9.85 -8.81 -1.87
CA HIS A 90 -9.85 -10.18 -2.39
C HIS A 90 -8.48 -10.56 -2.97
N SER A 91 -8.11 -11.84 -2.97
CA SER A 91 -6.78 -12.29 -3.38
C SER A 91 -6.40 -11.85 -4.81
N ASP A 92 -7.35 -11.79 -5.74
CA ASP A 92 -7.13 -11.30 -7.10
C ASP A 92 -6.73 -9.82 -7.14
N GLY A 93 -7.32 -8.99 -6.27
CA GLY A 93 -6.98 -7.57 -6.15
C GLY A 93 -5.59 -7.38 -5.53
N CYS A 94 -5.27 -8.16 -4.50
CA CYS A 94 -3.94 -8.19 -3.89
C CYS A 94 -2.85 -8.58 -4.91
N GLN A 95 -3.10 -9.60 -5.73
CA GLN A 95 -2.18 -10.00 -6.79
C GLN A 95 -2.00 -8.89 -7.84
N ARG A 96 -3.06 -8.24 -8.30
CA ARG A 96 -2.94 -7.13 -9.26
C ARG A 96 -2.15 -5.96 -8.69
N ALA A 97 -2.36 -5.62 -7.42
CA ALA A 97 -1.73 -4.50 -6.75
C ALA A 97 -0.26 -4.74 -6.40
N SER A 98 0.07 -5.92 -5.89
CA SER A 98 1.42 -6.26 -5.40
C SER A 98 2.50 -6.22 -6.50
N PHE A 99 2.13 -6.50 -7.76
CA PHE A 99 3.01 -6.34 -8.91
C PHE A 99 2.86 -4.94 -9.52
N LYS A 100 3.78 -4.02 -9.20
CA LYS A 100 3.72 -2.62 -9.65
C LYS A 100 3.57 -2.46 -11.17
N PRO A 101 4.28 -3.21 -12.04
CA PRO A 101 4.07 -3.11 -13.49
C PRO A 101 2.66 -3.50 -13.92
N THR A 102 2.08 -4.54 -13.29
CA THR A 102 0.69 -4.98 -13.52
C THR A 102 -0.28 -3.91 -13.04
N ALA A 103 -0.11 -3.41 -11.82
CA ALA A 103 -0.95 -2.34 -11.29
C ALA A 103 -0.95 -1.11 -12.21
N LYS A 104 0.22 -0.65 -12.66
CA LYS A 104 0.38 0.46 -13.60
C LYS A 104 -0.32 0.19 -14.94
N ALA A 105 -0.16 -1.01 -15.49
CA ALA A 105 -0.85 -1.39 -16.73
C ALA A 105 -2.38 -1.40 -16.56
N SER A 106 -2.87 -1.89 -15.43
CA SER A 106 -4.30 -1.92 -15.11
C SER A 106 -4.88 -0.52 -14.92
N VAL A 107 -4.28 0.36 -14.11
CA VAL A 107 -4.87 1.69 -13.87
C VAL A 107 -4.88 2.58 -15.12
N ARG A 108 -3.99 2.34 -16.09
CA ARG A 108 -4.03 3.00 -17.41
C ARG A 108 -5.34 2.71 -18.17
N THR A 109 -5.97 1.55 -17.96
CA THR A 109 -7.30 1.27 -18.58
C THR A 109 -8.40 2.14 -17.97
N GLY A 110 -8.23 2.56 -16.71
CA GLY A 110 -9.04 3.56 -16.03
C GLY A 110 -8.65 5.01 -16.36
N ARG A 111 -7.77 5.23 -17.34
CA ARG A 111 -7.21 6.55 -17.74
C ARG A 111 -6.43 7.25 -16.63
N VAL A 112 -5.98 6.52 -15.61
CA VAL A 112 -5.07 7.05 -14.60
C VAL A 112 -3.68 7.14 -15.19
N ILE A 113 -3.07 8.32 -15.07
CA ILE A 113 -1.72 8.58 -15.55
C ILE A 113 -0.72 8.00 -14.55
N THR A 114 0.35 7.41 -15.07
CA THR A 114 1.43 6.85 -14.27
C THR A 114 2.75 7.03 -15.03
N PRO A 115 3.91 7.21 -14.35
CA PRO A 115 5.17 7.46 -15.02
C PRO A 115 5.48 6.39 -16.07
N ASP A 116 6.04 6.83 -17.20
CA ASP A 116 6.55 5.92 -18.21
C ASP A 116 7.68 5.07 -17.63
N SER A 117 7.74 3.80 -18.01
CA SER A 117 8.51 2.82 -17.25
C SER A 117 8.92 1.59 -18.04
N LEU A 118 10.08 1.04 -17.68
CA LEU A 118 10.59 -0.25 -18.16
C LEU A 118 10.70 -1.23 -16.98
N THR A 119 10.35 -2.50 -17.20
CA THR A 119 10.60 -3.57 -16.21
C THR A 119 11.57 -4.58 -16.79
N LEU A 120 12.73 -4.73 -16.16
CA LEU A 120 13.83 -5.52 -16.69
C LEU A 120 14.28 -6.57 -15.68
N PRO A 121 14.39 -7.86 -16.08
CA PRO A 121 14.99 -8.89 -15.25
C PRO A 121 16.51 -8.73 -15.20
N GLN A 122 17.12 -9.13 -14.09
CA GLN A 122 18.58 -9.11 -13.88
C GLN A 122 19.33 -9.86 -14.99
N SER A 123 18.75 -10.96 -15.48
CA SER A 123 19.36 -11.80 -16.53
C SER A 123 19.65 -11.02 -17.83
N TYR A 124 18.85 -10.00 -18.16
CA TYR A 124 19.05 -9.21 -19.38
C TYR A 124 20.31 -8.36 -19.33
N PHE A 125 20.76 -7.94 -18.15
CA PHE A 125 22.03 -7.23 -18.01
C PHE A 125 23.23 -8.10 -18.38
N SER A 126 23.14 -9.40 -18.08
CA SER A 126 24.18 -10.36 -18.44
C SER A 126 24.09 -10.80 -19.90
N GLN A 127 22.87 -10.93 -20.45
CA GLN A 127 22.64 -11.47 -21.79
C GLN A 127 22.78 -10.44 -22.92
N LEU A 128 22.37 -9.19 -22.67
CA LEU A 128 22.33 -8.14 -23.69
C LEU A 128 23.47 -7.12 -23.56
N GLY A 129 24.31 -7.25 -22.52
CA GLY A 129 25.32 -6.27 -22.16
C GLY A 129 24.74 -5.17 -21.27
N ALA A 130 25.30 -5.03 -20.07
CA ALA A 130 24.78 -4.11 -19.07
C ALA A 130 24.84 -2.64 -19.55
N GLN A 131 25.90 -2.27 -20.28
CA GLN A 131 26.07 -0.89 -20.74
C GLN A 131 25.07 -0.53 -21.83
N GLU A 132 24.79 -1.45 -22.75
CA GLU A 132 23.83 -1.31 -23.83
C GLU A 132 22.40 -1.19 -23.28
N VAL A 133 22.03 -2.07 -22.33
CA VAL A 133 20.74 -2.02 -21.64
C VAL A 133 20.55 -0.67 -20.94
N LEU A 134 21.55 -0.21 -20.18
CA LEU A 134 21.50 1.08 -19.49
C LEU A 134 21.38 2.26 -20.46
N SER A 135 22.05 2.19 -21.61
CA SER A 135 21.94 3.21 -22.66
C SER A 135 20.54 3.25 -23.27
N VAL A 136 19.90 2.10 -23.47
CA VAL A 136 18.50 2.03 -23.94
C VAL A 136 17.55 2.64 -22.92
N VAL A 137 17.71 2.31 -21.64
CA VAL A 137 16.89 2.87 -20.55
C VAL A 137 17.01 4.40 -20.50
N ALA A 138 18.23 4.93 -20.45
CA ALA A 138 18.48 6.37 -20.39
C ALA A 138 18.03 7.10 -21.67
N GLY A 139 18.19 6.47 -22.84
CA GLY A 139 17.73 7.04 -24.11
C GLY A 139 16.21 7.07 -24.26
N HIS A 140 15.50 6.09 -23.70
CA HIS A 140 14.04 6.00 -23.79
C HIS A 140 13.32 6.84 -22.73
N LEU A 141 13.69 6.70 -21.46
CA LEU A 141 13.02 7.37 -20.34
C LEU A 141 13.57 8.77 -20.06
N GLY A 142 14.79 9.07 -20.53
CA GLY A 142 15.57 10.21 -20.07
C GLY A 142 16.14 10.00 -18.67
N LEU A 143 16.81 11.03 -18.13
CA LEU A 143 17.22 11.11 -16.73
C LEU A 143 16.69 12.43 -16.14
N PRO A 144 16.34 12.49 -14.85
CA PRO A 144 16.47 11.43 -13.84
C PRO A 144 15.41 10.33 -13.92
N VAL A 145 15.71 9.17 -13.33
CA VAL A 145 14.79 8.02 -13.17
C VAL A 145 14.74 7.53 -11.73
N VAL A 146 13.66 6.81 -11.39
CA VAL A 146 13.53 6.06 -10.13
C VAL A 146 13.62 4.56 -10.47
N VAL A 147 14.48 3.84 -9.76
CA VAL A 147 14.61 2.39 -9.84
C VAL A 147 14.00 1.79 -8.58
N LYS A 148 13.12 0.80 -8.72
CA LYS A 148 12.49 0.11 -7.58
C LYS A 148 12.22 -1.37 -7.88
N PRO A 149 12.18 -2.24 -6.86
CA PRO A 149 11.70 -3.61 -7.02
C PRO A 149 10.30 -3.66 -7.60
N HIS A 150 10.06 -4.61 -8.51
CA HIS A 150 8.76 -4.73 -9.18
C HIS A 150 7.63 -5.13 -8.22
N GLN A 151 7.96 -5.78 -7.10
CA GLN A 151 7.06 -6.19 -6.02
C GLN A 151 7.64 -5.70 -4.67
N GLY A 152 6.80 -5.66 -3.63
CA GLY A 152 7.20 -5.28 -2.27
C GLY A 152 6.83 -3.85 -1.90
N GLY A 153 6.91 -3.54 -0.60
CA GLY A 153 6.45 -2.28 -0.02
C GLY A 153 7.53 -1.45 0.66
N SER A 154 7.09 -0.41 1.36
CA SER A 154 7.88 0.39 2.30
C SER A 154 9.14 1.07 1.75
N GLY A 155 9.21 1.29 0.43
CA GLY A 155 10.34 1.99 -0.20
C GLY A 155 11.66 1.20 -0.20
N LEU A 156 11.63 -0.09 0.18
CA LEU A 156 12.83 -0.92 0.20
C LEU A 156 13.35 -1.15 -1.22
N GLY A 157 14.65 -0.88 -1.43
CA GLY A 157 15.29 -1.01 -2.73
C GLY A 157 14.95 0.09 -3.74
N VAL A 158 14.24 1.15 -3.33
CA VAL A 158 13.98 2.32 -4.19
C VAL A 158 15.23 3.19 -4.27
N SER A 159 15.54 3.71 -5.45
CA SER A 159 16.71 4.57 -5.68
C SER A 159 16.44 5.60 -6.77
N TYR A 160 16.84 6.84 -6.51
CA TYR A 160 16.84 7.91 -7.50
C TYR A 160 18.17 7.95 -8.25
N ALA A 161 18.10 8.00 -9.58
CA ALA A 161 19.26 8.06 -10.45
C ALA A 161 19.22 9.27 -11.38
N SER A 162 20.08 10.26 -11.10
CA SER A 162 20.23 11.47 -11.90
C SER A 162 21.23 11.35 -13.06
N THR A 163 22.11 10.35 -13.02
CA THR A 163 23.14 10.12 -14.04
C THR A 163 23.20 8.65 -14.43
N ALA A 164 23.83 8.34 -15.56
CA ALA A 164 24.00 6.96 -16.02
C ALA A 164 24.80 6.09 -15.03
N ASP A 165 25.81 6.65 -14.36
CA ASP A 165 26.59 5.92 -13.36
C ASP A 165 25.79 5.66 -12.07
N VAL A 166 24.96 6.63 -11.66
CA VAL A 166 24.05 6.43 -10.53
C VAL A 166 22.99 5.38 -10.89
N LEU A 167 22.48 5.39 -12.13
CA LEU A 167 21.54 4.37 -12.62
C LEU A 167 22.15 2.96 -12.54
N ARG A 168 23.40 2.78 -12.97
CA ARG A 168 24.10 1.49 -12.84
C ARG A 168 24.11 1.00 -11.39
N THR A 169 24.42 1.90 -10.45
CA THR A 169 24.49 1.59 -9.02
C THR A 169 23.12 1.27 -8.44
N ALA A 170 22.10 2.05 -8.80
CA ALA A 170 20.71 1.86 -8.40
C ALA A 170 20.15 0.50 -8.86
N MET A 171 20.48 0.07 -10.08
CA MET A 171 20.09 -1.25 -10.59
C MET A 171 20.70 -2.38 -9.74
N VAL A 172 21.99 -2.31 -9.41
CA VAL A 172 22.64 -3.34 -8.57
C VAL A 172 22.01 -3.38 -7.18
N ALA A 173 21.73 -2.22 -6.58
CA ALA A 173 21.08 -2.14 -5.28
C ALA A 173 19.66 -2.73 -5.31
N CYS A 174 18.87 -2.44 -6.35
CA CYS A 174 17.54 -3.01 -6.55
C CYS A 174 17.59 -4.54 -6.64
N PHE A 175 18.58 -5.09 -7.36
CA PHE A 175 18.73 -6.55 -7.53
C PHE A 175 19.13 -7.30 -6.25
N ALA A 176 19.50 -6.60 -5.17
CA ALA A 176 19.67 -7.22 -3.86
C ALA A 176 18.33 -7.59 -3.20
N TYR A 177 17.22 -7.01 -3.65
CA TYR A 177 15.87 -7.23 -3.10
C TYR A 177 14.99 -8.08 -4.02
N ASP A 178 15.17 -7.98 -5.34
CA ASP A 178 14.28 -8.60 -6.32
C ASP A 178 15.01 -8.88 -7.65
N GLU A 179 14.68 -9.96 -8.35
CA GLU A 179 15.30 -10.30 -9.64
C GLU A 179 14.81 -9.41 -10.81
N ARG A 180 13.81 -8.56 -10.58
CA ARG A 180 13.24 -7.62 -11.56
C ARG A 180 13.20 -6.20 -11.01
N ALA A 181 13.76 -5.28 -11.79
CA ALA A 181 13.72 -3.86 -11.50
C ALA A 181 12.67 -3.17 -12.39
N LEU A 182 11.87 -2.32 -11.77
CA LEU A 182 11.02 -1.34 -12.43
C LEU A 182 11.76 0.01 -12.44
N ILE A 183 12.05 0.53 -13.63
CA ILE A 183 12.67 1.83 -13.84
C ILE A 183 11.63 2.78 -14.40
N GLU A 184 11.44 3.91 -13.75
CA GLU A 184 10.42 4.90 -14.08
C GLU A 184 11.05 6.25 -14.34
N ARG A 185 10.50 7.00 -15.29
CA ARG A 185 10.81 8.43 -15.39
C ARG A 185 10.47 9.11 -14.06
N TYR A 186 11.39 9.92 -13.55
CA TYR A 186 11.13 10.70 -12.35
C TYR A 186 10.07 11.77 -12.63
N VAL A 187 9.10 11.89 -11.72
CA VAL A 187 8.08 12.93 -11.71
C VAL A 187 8.34 13.80 -10.48
N ALA A 188 8.56 15.09 -10.70
CA ALA A 188 8.68 16.08 -9.64
C ALA A 188 7.28 16.56 -9.24
N GLY A 189 7.09 16.86 -7.96
CA GLY A 189 5.83 17.38 -7.45
C GLY A 189 5.61 17.08 -5.99
N THR A 190 4.38 17.32 -5.53
CA THR A 190 3.94 17.09 -4.15
C THR A 190 3.60 15.61 -3.96
N GLU A 191 4.21 14.95 -2.98
CA GLU A 191 3.86 13.57 -2.61
C GLU A 191 2.55 13.54 -1.81
N LEU A 192 1.60 12.74 -2.27
CA LEU A 192 0.28 12.61 -1.67
C LEU A 192 -0.03 11.14 -1.41
N ALA A 193 -0.60 10.86 -0.25
CA ALA A 193 -1.21 9.58 0.05
C ALA A 193 -2.72 9.75 0.21
N VAL A 194 -3.49 8.97 -0.55
CA VAL A 194 -4.94 9.02 -0.53
C VAL A 194 -5.48 7.66 -0.13
N SER A 195 -6.05 7.60 1.06
CA SER A 195 -6.68 6.38 1.55
C SER A 195 -8.10 6.29 1.00
N VAL A 196 -8.49 5.13 0.48
CA VAL A 196 -9.86 4.83 0.07
C VAL A 196 -10.39 3.77 1.02
N VAL A 197 -11.62 3.97 1.49
CA VAL A 197 -12.31 3.04 2.38
C VAL A 197 -13.70 2.70 1.82
N ASP A 198 -14.16 1.49 2.09
CA ASP A 198 -15.50 1.03 1.78
C ASP A 198 -16.06 0.28 3.00
N THR A 199 -17.13 0.85 3.56
CA THR A 199 -17.85 0.35 4.73
C THR A 199 -19.21 -0.26 4.35
N GLY A 200 -19.38 -0.67 3.08
CA GLY A 200 -20.62 -1.24 2.53
C GLY A 200 -21.48 -0.25 1.74
N GLU A 201 -21.08 1.02 1.67
CA GLU A 201 -21.77 2.10 0.94
C GLU A 201 -21.09 2.41 -0.41
N GLY A 202 -20.00 1.71 -0.73
CA GLY A 202 -19.16 1.96 -1.89
C GLY A 202 -17.85 2.69 -1.52
N PRO A 203 -16.85 2.66 -2.41
CA PRO A 203 -15.53 3.20 -2.13
C PRO A 203 -15.56 4.73 -2.09
N ARG A 204 -15.02 5.30 -1.01
CA ARG A 204 -14.85 6.74 -0.82
C ARG A 204 -13.42 7.07 -0.40
N ALA A 205 -12.86 8.14 -0.96
CA ALA A 205 -11.55 8.62 -0.57
C ALA A 205 -11.62 9.50 0.69
N LEU A 206 -10.75 9.23 1.65
CA LEU A 206 -10.45 10.10 2.78
C LEU A 206 -9.68 11.35 2.33
N PRO A 207 -9.57 12.40 3.16
CA PRO A 207 -8.75 13.56 2.86
C PRO A 207 -7.31 13.17 2.48
N PRO A 208 -6.76 13.69 1.37
CA PRO A 208 -5.37 13.44 0.99
C PRO A 208 -4.42 13.90 2.09
N VAL A 209 -3.38 13.11 2.34
CA VAL A 209 -2.28 13.47 3.24
C VAL A 209 -1.08 13.86 2.40
N GLU A 210 -0.62 15.09 2.53
CA GLU A 210 0.64 15.54 1.95
C GLU A 210 1.80 15.04 2.80
N VAL A 211 2.81 14.46 2.16
CA VAL A 211 4.03 13.99 2.80
C VAL A 211 5.19 14.88 2.39
N VAL A 212 5.81 15.54 3.37
CA VAL A 212 7.02 16.35 3.16
C VAL A 212 8.16 15.69 3.90
N THR A 213 9.25 15.40 3.19
CA THR A 213 10.44 14.79 3.79
C THR A 213 11.70 15.59 3.51
N ASP A 214 12.65 15.56 4.45
CA ASP A 214 14.01 16.02 4.18
C ASP A 214 14.76 14.94 3.39
N GLY A 215 14.55 14.92 2.06
CA GLY A 215 15.13 13.93 1.15
C GLY A 215 14.09 13.06 0.44
N GLN A 216 14.26 11.74 0.47
CA GLN A 216 13.34 10.77 -0.14
C GLN A 216 12.44 10.13 0.91
N TYR A 217 11.18 9.87 0.57
CA TYR A 217 10.25 9.17 1.47
C TYR A 217 10.46 7.64 1.47
N ASP A 218 11.61 7.24 2.00
CA ASP A 218 12.07 5.86 2.14
C ASP A 218 11.59 5.19 3.45
N PHE A 219 12.08 3.99 3.73
CA PHE A 219 11.75 3.25 4.96
C PHE A 219 12.13 4.04 6.23
N ASP A 220 13.28 4.71 6.26
CA ASP A 220 13.73 5.51 7.41
C ASP A 220 12.74 6.65 7.66
N ALA A 221 12.39 7.39 6.61
CA ALA A 221 11.49 8.53 6.67
C ALA A 221 10.05 8.16 7.11
N ARG A 222 9.58 6.96 6.78
CA ARG A 222 8.23 6.46 7.14
C ARG A 222 8.07 6.11 8.61
N TYR A 223 9.15 5.66 9.26
CA TYR A 223 9.05 5.01 10.57
C TYR A 223 9.86 5.69 11.68
N ASN A 224 10.80 6.58 11.35
CA ASN A 224 11.53 7.36 12.34
C ASN A 224 10.89 8.75 12.55
N PRO A 225 10.40 9.05 13.77
CA PRO A 225 9.79 10.34 14.08
C PRO A 225 10.73 11.52 13.77
N GLY A 226 10.19 12.58 13.15
CA GLY A 226 10.91 13.83 12.89
C GLY A 226 11.61 13.93 11.52
N ARG A 227 11.53 12.91 10.67
CA ARG A 227 12.05 12.92 9.28
C ARG A 227 11.02 13.39 8.24
N SER A 228 9.75 13.26 8.57
CA SER A 228 8.62 13.54 7.69
C SER A 228 7.59 14.40 8.41
N GLU A 229 7.07 15.40 7.71
CA GLU A 229 5.93 16.21 8.12
C GLU A 229 4.71 15.82 7.29
N TYR A 230 3.56 15.74 7.94
CA TYR A 230 2.30 15.35 7.32
C TYR A 230 1.30 16.49 7.43
N PHE A 231 0.67 16.86 6.30
CA PHE A 231 -0.40 17.85 6.28
C PHE A 231 -1.71 17.18 5.84
N VAL A 232 -2.73 17.29 6.68
CA VAL A 232 -4.06 16.73 6.45
C VAL A 232 -5.15 17.77 6.77
N PRO A 233 -6.05 18.11 5.82
CA PRO A 233 -5.91 17.80 4.39
C PRO A 233 -4.62 18.38 3.81
N ALA A 234 -4.13 17.78 2.72
CA ALA A 234 -3.02 18.31 1.92
C ALA A 234 -3.26 19.80 1.59
N ARG A 235 -2.19 20.60 1.53
CA ARG A 235 -2.27 22.06 1.33
C ARG A 235 -2.52 22.42 -0.14
N LEU A 236 -3.69 22.03 -0.63
CA LEU A 236 -4.12 22.15 -2.01
C LEU A 236 -5.48 22.84 -2.07
N ASP A 237 -5.80 23.42 -3.23
CA ASP A 237 -7.13 23.96 -3.48
C ASP A 237 -8.18 22.83 -3.54
N ASP A 238 -9.43 23.13 -3.15
CA ASP A 238 -10.51 22.14 -3.05
C ASP A 238 -10.75 21.37 -4.37
N GLU A 239 -10.65 22.04 -5.52
CA GLU A 239 -10.80 21.41 -6.85
C GLU A 239 -9.71 20.36 -7.12
N VAL A 240 -8.49 20.62 -6.67
CA VAL A 240 -7.35 19.71 -6.81
C VAL A 240 -7.50 18.54 -5.84
N ILE A 241 -7.96 18.78 -4.61
CA ILE A 241 -8.28 17.73 -3.64
C ILE A 241 -9.30 16.75 -4.22
N GLU A 242 -10.38 17.25 -4.81
CA GLU A 242 -11.41 16.38 -5.41
C GLU A 242 -10.88 15.61 -6.62
N THR A 243 -10.01 16.21 -7.44
CA THR A 243 -9.33 15.51 -8.55
C THR A 243 -8.43 14.37 -8.05
N VAL A 244 -7.66 14.62 -7.00
CA VAL A 244 -6.77 13.64 -6.36
C VAL A 244 -7.58 12.49 -5.73
N LYS A 245 -8.66 12.81 -5.02
CA LYS A 245 -9.58 11.83 -4.43
C LYS A 245 -10.26 10.96 -5.50
N ALA A 246 -10.77 11.57 -6.58
CA ALA A 246 -11.37 10.85 -7.69
C ALA A 246 -10.38 9.91 -8.39
N THR A 247 -9.12 10.34 -8.53
CA THR A 247 -8.04 9.50 -9.05
C THR A 247 -7.81 8.27 -8.18
N ALA A 248 -7.74 8.44 -6.86
CA ALA A 248 -7.56 7.33 -5.92
C ALA A 248 -8.73 6.33 -5.95
N VAL A 249 -9.98 6.81 -6.03
CA VAL A 249 -11.17 5.93 -6.19
C VAL A 249 -11.12 5.18 -7.52
N THR A 250 -10.66 5.83 -8.60
CA THR A 250 -10.49 5.17 -9.90
C THR A 250 -9.43 4.07 -9.86
N VAL A 251 -8.30 4.31 -9.19
CA VAL A 251 -7.27 3.28 -8.93
C VAL A 251 -7.86 2.11 -8.13
N HIS A 252 -8.54 2.41 -7.02
CA HIS A 252 -9.14 1.42 -6.13
C HIS A 252 -10.13 0.50 -6.86
N THR A 253 -11.04 1.09 -7.63
CA THR A 253 -12.05 0.36 -8.40
C THR A 253 -11.43 -0.42 -9.57
N THR A 254 -10.49 0.17 -10.31
CA THR A 254 -9.84 -0.48 -11.46
C THR A 254 -9.03 -1.71 -11.05
N LEU A 255 -8.37 -1.65 -9.88
CA LEU A 255 -7.61 -2.78 -9.34
C LEU A 255 -8.50 -3.78 -8.58
N GLY A 256 -9.78 -3.50 -8.40
CA GLY A 256 -10.71 -4.34 -7.63
C GLY A 256 -10.26 -4.49 -6.19
N LEU A 257 -9.88 -3.37 -5.56
CA LEU A 257 -9.53 -3.33 -4.14
C LEU A 257 -10.82 -3.36 -3.29
N GLY A 258 -10.70 -3.87 -2.06
CA GLY A 258 -11.84 -4.10 -1.18
C GLY A 258 -11.99 -3.01 -0.12
N ASN A 259 -12.09 -3.38 1.16
CA ASN A 259 -12.49 -2.44 2.21
C ASN A 259 -11.59 -1.21 2.37
N LEU A 260 -10.31 -1.32 2.06
CA LEU A 260 -9.35 -0.26 2.28
C LEU A 260 -8.14 -0.39 1.37
N SER A 261 -7.59 0.74 0.96
CA SER A 261 -6.32 0.85 0.25
C SER A 261 -5.72 2.23 0.45
N ARG A 262 -4.42 2.39 0.20
CA ARG A 262 -3.78 3.70 0.10
C ARG A 262 -3.08 3.85 -1.25
N THR A 263 -3.53 4.83 -2.03
CA THR A 263 -2.91 5.17 -3.31
C THR A 263 -1.86 6.26 -3.06
N ASP A 264 -0.63 5.99 -3.49
CA ASP A 264 0.48 6.94 -3.43
C ASP A 264 0.59 7.65 -4.79
N LEU A 265 0.53 8.99 -4.76
CA LEU A 265 0.49 9.86 -5.92
C LEU A 265 1.60 10.92 -5.84
N ILE A 266 2.05 11.40 -6.99
CA ILE A 266 2.79 12.67 -7.10
C ILE A 266 1.92 13.65 -7.88
N LEU A 267 1.63 14.81 -7.30
CA LEU A 267 0.94 15.89 -7.99
C LEU A 267 1.97 16.84 -8.59
N ASP A 268 2.05 16.92 -9.91
CA ASP A 268 2.99 17.83 -10.58
C ASP A 268 2.52 19.30 -10.54
N ASP A 269 3.41 20.21 -10.95
CA ASP A 269 3.15 21.65 -10.97
C ASP A 269 1.99 22.07 -11.90
N ASN A 270 1.55 21.19 -12.81
CA ASN A 270 0.40 21.42 -13.68
C ASN A 270 -0.91 20.91 -13.07
N GLY A 271 -0.88 20.39 -11.84
CA GLY A 271 -2.03 19.80 -11.16
C GLY A 271 -2.38 18.39 -11.63
N THR A 272 -1.46 17.67 -12.27
CA THR A 272 -1.70 16.30 -12.74
C THR A 272 -1.34 15.28 -11.64
N PRO A 273 -2.27 14.42 -11.19
CA PRO A 273 -1.96 13.35 -10.25
C PRO A 273 -1.37 12.13 -10.97
N TRP A 274 -0.12 11.82 -10.68
CA TRP A 274 0.61 10.67 -11.20
C TRP A 274 0.55 9.50 -10.23
N PHE A 275 -0.01 8.38 -10.67
CA PHE A 275 -0.03 7.13 -9.90
C PHE A 275 1.37 6.53 -9.76
N ILE A 276 1.83 6.34 -8.52
CA ILE A 276 3.15 5.78 -8.21
C ILE A 276 3.05 4.35 -7.71
N ASP A 277 2.16 4.12 -6.74
CA ASP A 277 1.98 2.83 -6.09
C ASP A 277 0.63 2.75 -5.36
N VAL A 278 0.25 1.54 -4.93
CA VAL A 278 -0.92 1.31 -4.09
C VAL A 278 -0.65 0.25 -3.05
N ASN A 279 -1.06 0.51 -1.82
CA ASN A 279 -0.96 -0.43 -0.72
C ASN A 279 -2.36 -0.99 -0.37
N VAL A 280 -2.48 -2.32 -0.37
CA VAL A 280 -3.73 -3.06 -0.07
C VAL A 280 -3.92 -3.37 1.42
N ILE A 281 -2.86 -3.25 2.22
CA ILE A 281 -2.85 -3.34 3.69
C ILE A 281 -2.07 -2.14 4.26
N PRO A 282 -2.57 -0.90 4.12
CA PRO A 282 -1.93 0.28 4.67
C PRO A 282 -1.66 0.12 6.17
N GLY A 283 -0.53 0.65 6.61
CA GLY A 283 -0.16 0.68 8.02
C GLY A 283 -1.24 1.32 8.90
N MET A 284 -1.35 0.83 10.13
CA MET A 284 -2.31 1.32 11.12
C MET A 284 -1.62 1.89 12.36
N THR A 285 -0.32 2.16 12.31
CA THR A 285 0.42 2.78 13.43
C THR A 285 0.03 4.24 13.64
N GLU A 286 0.45 4.84 14.76
CA GLU A 286 0.14 6.22 15.14
C GLU A 286 0.55 7.25 14.07
N THR A 287 1.64 6.98 13.36
CA THR A 287 2.17 7.82 12.28
C THR A 287 1.74 7.35 10.89
N SER A 288 0.85 6.36 10.79
CA SER A 288 0.39 5.86 9.50
C SER A 288 -0.64 6.81 8.87
N LEU A 289 -0.54 6.94 7.54
CA LEU A 289 -1.29 7.95 6.78
C LEU A 289 -2.80 7.68 6.74
N LEU A 290 -3.25 6.41 6.75
CA LEU A 290 -4.68 6.09 6.78
C LEU A 290 -5.31 6.52 8.11
N PRO A 291 -4.78 6.14 9.29
CA PRO A 291 -5.27 6.67 10.55
C PRO A 291 -5.29 8.20 10.63
N ILE A 292 -4.23 8.86 10.16
CA ILE A 292 -4.16 10.34 10.13
C ILE A 292 -5.30 10.93 9.28
N ALA A 293 -5.56 10.37 8.10
CA ALA A 293 -6.64 10.81 7.22
C ALA A 293 -8.04 10.58 7.82
N ALA A 294 -8.23 9.44 8.49
CA ALA A 294 -9.51 9.08 9.11
C ALA A 294 -9.87 9.98 10.30
N GLU A 295 -8.90 10.30 11.15
CA GLU A 295 -9.09 11.23 12.28
C GLU A 295 -9.40 12.66 11.78
N ALA A 296 -8.79 13.09 10.68
CA ALA A 296 -9.06 14.40 10.11
C ALA A 296 -10.46 14.51 9.49
N GLU A 297 -11.02 13.41 8.99
CA GLU A 297 -12.37 13.37 8.44
C GLU A 297 -13.46 13.22 9.53
N GLY A 298 -13.16 12.47 10.58
CA GLY A 298 -14.13 12.14 11.62
C GLY A 298 -13.52 11.31 12.74
N SER A 299 -13.89 10.04 12.82
CA SER A 299 -13.48 9.15 13.91
C SER A 299 -12.83 7.88 13.37
N LEU A 300 -11.58 7.63 13.76
CA LEU A 300 -10.88 6.38 13.47
C LEU A 300 -11.60 5.17 14.07
N ASP A 301 -12.11 5.32 15.30
CA ASP A 301 -12.79 4.26 16.03
C ASP A 301 -14.08 3.83 15.32
N GLU A 302 -14.89 4.80 14.88
CA GLU A 302 -16.11 4.52 14.13
C GLU A 302 -15.81 3.90 12.76
N LEU A 303 -14.74 4.34 12.09
CA LEU A 303 -14.30 3.74 10.84
C LEU A 303 -13.89 2.28 11.04
N TYR A 304 -13.11 1.96 12.07
CA TYR A 304 -12.69 0.60 12.36
C TYR A 304 -13.87 -0.32 12.67
N ASP A 305 -14.84 0.14 13.46
CA ASP A 305 -16.09 -0.60 13.73
C ASP A 305 -16.89 -0.83 12.44
N ALA A 306 -17.03 0.19 11.60
CA ALA A 306 -17.74 0.08 10.33
C ALA A 306 -17.09 -0.92 9.37
N LEU A 307 -15.76 -0.97 9.31
CA LEU A 307 -15.01 -1.91 8.47
C LEU A 307 -15.22 -3.37 8.91
N VAL A 308 -15.11 -3.66 10.21
CA VAL A 308 -15.29 -5.04 10.72
C VAL A 308 -16.73 -5.53 10.64
N ARG A 309 -17.70 -4.61 10.65
CA ARG A 309 -19.12 -4.94 10.46
C ARG A 309 -19.49 -5.19 9.00
N ASN A 310 -18.71 -4.64 8.07
CA ASN A 310 -18.96 -4.72 6.64
C ASN A 310 -17.72 -5.24 5.88
N PRO A 311 -17.21 -6.45 6.20
CA PRO A 311 -16.13 -7.03 5.41
C PRO A 311 -16.60 -7.22 3.96
N LEU A 312 -15.81 -6.80 2.98
CA LEU A 312 -16.19 -6.96 1.57
C LEU A 312 -15.82 -8.32 1.00
N VAL A 313 -14.93 -9.06 1.67
CA VAL A 313 -14.60 -10.42 1.24
C VAL A 313 -15.37 -11.42 2.07
N HIS A 314 -16.25 -12.13 1.38
CA HIS A 314 -16.96 -13.31 1.87
C HIS A 314 -16.59 -14.53 1.02
N PRO A 315 -16.42 -15.71 1.64
CA PRO A 315 -16.19 -16.97 0.94
C PRO A 315 -17.40 -17.44 0.12
#